data_AF-H1B549-F1
#
_entry.id   AF-H1B549-F1
#
_cell.length_a   1.000
_cell.length_b   1.000
_cell.length_c   1.000
_cell.angle_alpha   90.00
_cell.angle_beta   90.00
_cell.angle_gamma   90.00
#
_symmetry.space_group_name_H-M   'P 1'
#
loop_
_entity.id
_entity.type
_entity.pdbx_description
1 polymer ?
#
loop_
_entity_poly.entity_id
_entity_poly.type
_entity_poly.pdbx_seq_one_letter_code
_entity_poly.pdbx_strand_id
1 'polypeptide(L)'
;MRKMLFKKILSILDAIELQGVSLHDAPLRVYEEIAGEYYAMKLSEIRDLIGFLNEKKMLKTTPRGIDLTPAATIYAKSNQNSGVEALSIFESFIKDPLIFRYYHEQMRTNPFRDKQLVLEYVDRESLQLMLQTTLFEVVEEKLRFHPRLLKGISDILQEYSDEKVPLVSITLTALYTSIIVAHEDMRIDYKNTSYSMIDYKYKNIIHGIIPRKGIPHDRDETKALQVFYKDTLFHEFDHSCPICGINIPHMLIASHIKPFRDCAHIYEAIDHDNGLLLCRNHDYLFDQGYFTFDENGYIIFSEELLEKDNLDSAYSLRKNYRLAECYLSENRMKFMAYHREFIFHRNR
;
A
#
# COMPACT_ATOMS: atom_id res chain seq x y z
N MET A 1 -15.42 -6.79 18.92
CA MET A 1 -14.41 -7.87 18.72
C MET A 1 -13.10 -7.50 19.42
N ARG A 2 -12.34 -8.47 19.97
CA ARG A 2 -11.01 -8.19 20.58
C ARG A 2 -9.97 -7.87 19.50
N LYS A 3 -9.20 -6.78 19.66
CA LYS A 3 -8.15 -6.31 18.74
C LYS A 3 -7.20 -7.42 18.27
N MET A 4 -6.73 -8.26 19.18
CA MET A 4 -5.76 -9.32 18.85
C MET A 4 -6.31 -10.34 17.85
N LEU A 5 -7.56 -10.74 18.04
CA LEU A 5 -8.22 -11.66 17.14
C LEU A 5 -8.49 -11.01 15.78
N PHE A 6 -8.87 -9.72 15.78
CA PHE A 6 -9.07 -8.95 14.55
C PHE A 6 -7.78 -8.86 13.72
N LYS A 7 -6.65 -8.44 14.31
CA LYS A 7 -5.33 -8.40 13.64
C LYS A 7 -4.90 -9.76 13.11
N LYS A 8 -5.18 -10.83 13.86
CA LYS A 8 -4.89 -12.19 13.44
C LYS A 8 -5.68 -12.59 12.19
N ILE A 9 -6.99 -12.32 12.18
CA ILE A 9 -7.83 -12.62 11.02
C ILE A 9 -7.36 -11.83 9.80
N LEU A 10 -7.01 -10.54 9.95
CA LEU A 10 -6.42 -9.76 8.85
C LEU A 10 -5.12 -10.38 8.34
N SER A 11 -4.25 -10.88 9.23
CA SER A 11 -3.01 -11.56 8.84
C SER A 11 -3.26 -12.88 8.09
N ILE A 12 -4.35 -13.59 8.42
CA ILE A 12 -4.76 -14.79 7.69
C ILE A 12 -5.29 -14.41 6.30
N LEU A 13 -6.12 -13.36 6.21
CA LEU A 13 -6.65 -12.86 4.93
C LEU A 13 -5.51 -12.46 3.97
N ASP A 14 -4.54 -11.68 4.46
CA ASP A 14 -3.30 -11.30 3.76
C ASP A 14 -2.47 -12.52 3.29
N ALA A 15 -2.51 -13.63 4.02
CA ALA A 15 -1.80 -14.85 3.62
C ALA A 15 -2.54 -15.68 2.56
N ILE A 16 -3.88 -15.66 2.56
CA ILE A 16 -4.70 -16.50 1.67
C ILE A 16 -5.14 -15.80 0.38
N GLU A 17 -5.06 -14.47 0.29
CA GLU A 17 -5.47 -13.71 -0.91
C GLU A 17 -4.74 -14.15 -2.18
N LEU A 18 -3.46 -14.52 -2.08
CA LEU A 18 -2.68 -15.05 -3.22
C LEU A 18 -3.14 -16.44 -3.70
N GLN A 19 -4.01 -17.12 -2.96
CA GLN A 19 -4.60 -18.41 -3.32
C GLN A 19 -5.89 -18.26 -4.15
N GLY A 20 -6.33 -17.02 -4.38
CA GLY A 20 -7.54 -16.70 -5.14
C GLY A 20 -8.84 -17.11 -4.46
N VAL A 21 -8.87 -17.02 -3.14
CA VAL A 21 -10.05 -17.35 -2.33
C VAL A 21 -11.15 -16.33 -2.59
N SER A 22 -12.36 -16.79 -2.92
CA SER A 22 -13.51 -15.89 -3.14
C SER A 22 -14.01 -15.27 -1.83
N LEU A 23 -14.75 -14.15 -1.91
CA LEU A 23 -15.39 -13.55 -0.74
C LEU A 23 -16.34 -14.54 -0.02
N HIS A 24 -16.98 -15.42 -0.78
CA HIS A 24 -17.88 -16.44 -0.24
C HIS A 24 -17.13 -17.52 0.55
N ASP A 25 -15.94 -17.93 0.08
CA ASP A 25 -15.18 -19.04 0.67
C ASP A 25 -14.20 -18.57 1.76
N ALA A 26 -13.87 -17.27 1.78
CA ALA A 26 -12.98 -16.67 2.75
C ALA A 26 -13.33 -16.99 4.22
N PRO A 27 -14.62 -16.97 4.66
CA PRO A 27 -14.95 -17.33 6.04
C PRO A 27 -14.57 -18.76 6.41
N LEU A 28 -14.74 -19.71 5.48
CA LEU A 28 -14.39 -21.10 5.72
C LEU A 28 -12.87 -21.26 5.82
N ARG A 29 -12.11 -20.63 4.92
CA ARG A 29 -10.63 -20.68 4.96
C ARG A 29 -10.07 -20.07 6.24
N VAL A 30 -10.59 -18.91 6.66
CA VAL A 30 -10.20 -18.31 7.94
C VAL A 30 -10.57 -19.22 9.10
N TYR A 31 -11.74 -19.86 9.07
CA TYR A 31 -12.17 -20.81 10.09
C TYR A 31 -11.24 -22.02 10.20
N GLU A 32 -10.82 -22.60 9.07
CA GLU A 32 -9.88 -23.72 9.01
C GLU A 32 -8.50 -23.35 9.62
N GLU A 33 -7.99 -22.16 9.30
CA GLU A 33 -6.70 -21.67 9.82
C GLU A 33 -6.71 -21.41 11.34
N ILE A 34 -7.88 -21.12 11.93
CA ILE A 34 -8.03 -20.91 13.38
C ILE A 34 -8.61 -22.12 14.13
N ALA A 35 -8.95 -23.22 13.44
CA ALA A 35 -9.68 -24.36 14.01
C ALA A 35 -8.93 -25.10 15.13
N GLY A 36 -7.62 -24.89 15.28
CA GLY A 36 -6.80 -25.45 16.36
C GLY A 36 -6.81 -24.65 17.65
N GLU A 37 -7.44 -23.46 17.67
CA GLU A 37 -7.43 -22.55 18.80
C GLU A 37 -8.75 -22.63 19.58
N TYR A 38 -8.68 -23.21 20.78
CA TYR A 38 -9.80 -23.23 21.71
C TYR A 38 -10.34 -21.81 21.90
N TYR A 39 -11.63 -21.59 21.64
CA TYR A 39 -12.36 -20.32 21.77
C TYR A 39 -12.16 -19.24 20.69
N ALA A 40 -11.67 -19.56 19.48
CA ALA A 40 -11.36 -18.53 18.48
C ALA A 40 -12.58 -17.73 18.00
N MET A 41 -13.48 -18.31 17.20
CA MET A 41 -14.73 -17.67 16.73
C MET A 41 -15.61 -18.74 16.04
N LYS A 42 -16.94 -18.57 16.08
CA LYS A 42 -17.86 -19.38 15.26
C LYS A 42 -17.75 -18.96 13.79
N LEU A 43 -17.96 -19.89 12.86
CA LEU A 43 -17.97 -19.60 11.43
C LEU A 43 -18.95 -18.47 11.04
N SER A 44 -20.10 -18.37 11.72
CA SER A 44 -21.05 -17.27 11.53
C SER A 44 -20.45 -15.91 11.87
N GLU A 45 -19.70 -15.81 12.98
CA GLU A 45 -19.06 -14.56 13.41
C GLU A 45 -17.93 -14.15 12.45
N ILE A 46 -17.22 -15.12 11.87
CA ILE A 46 -16.19 -14.87 10.83
C ILE A 46 -16.86 -14.36 9.55
N ARG A 47 -18.02 -14.92 9.18
CA ARG A 47 -18.78 -14.45 8.03
C ARG A 47 -19.23 -13.01 8.21
N ASP A 48 -19.76 -12.67 9.38
CA ASP A 48 -20.16 -11.29 9.71
C ASP A 48 -18.96 -10.35 9.65
N LEU A 49 -17.79 -10.78 10.16
CA LEU A 49 -16.56 -10.00 10.08
C LEU A 49 -16.09 -9.75 8.65
N ILE A 50 -16.09 -10.76 7.79
CA ILE A 50 -15.67 -10.61 6.40
C ILE A 50 -16.65 -9.71 5.64
N GLY A 51 -17.95 -9.82 5.94
CA GLY A 51 -18.97 -8.89 5.46
C GLY A 51 -18.66 -7.45 5.87
N PHE A 52 -18.34 -7.22 7.15
CA PHE A 52 -17.94 -5.92 7.68
C PHE A 52 -16.66 -5.38 7.00
N LEU A 53 -15.63 -6.20 6.82
CA LEU A 53 -14.38 -5.79 6.16
C LEU A 53 -14.60 -5.37 4.70
N ASN A 54 -15.47 -6.09 3.97
CA ASN A 54 -15.85 -5.75 2.62
C ASN A 54 -16.70 -4.47 2.55
N GLU A 55 -17.66 -4.30 3.47
CA GLU A 55 -18.47 -3.07 3.60
C GLU A 55 -17.57 -1.85 3.86
N LYS A 56 -16.61 -1.98 4.77
CA LYS A 56 -15.66 -0.90 5.14
C LYS A 56 -14.51 -0.74 4.15
N LYS A 57 -14.53 -1.45 3.02
CA LYS A 57 -13.50 -1.39 1.97
C LYS A 57 -12.09 -1.66 2.51
N MET A 58 -11.97 -2.46 3.57
CA MET A 58 -10.69 -3.01 4.04
C MET A 58 -10.31 -4.26 3.26
N LEU A 59 -11.32 -4.95 2.73
CA LEU A 59 -11.18 -6.11 1.85
C LEU A 59 -11.83 -5.77 0.51
N LYS A 60 -11.08 -5.92 -0.57
CA LYS A 60 -11.51 -5.76 -1.96
C LYS A 60 -11.92 -7.12 -2.52
N THR A 61 -12.95 -7.15 -3.34
CA THR A 61 -13.28 -8.32 -4.17
C THR A 61 -12.79 -8.05 -5.58
N THR A 62 -11.93 -8.92 -6.10
CA THR A 62 -11.46 -8.89 -7.48
C THR A 62 -12.00 -10.12 -8.23
N PRO A 63 -11.91 -10.16 -9.58
CA PRO A 63 -12.18 -11.38 -10.34
C PRO A 63 -11.29 -12.58 -9.94
N ARG A 64 -10.24 -12.32 -9.14
CA ARG A 64 -9.23 -13.30 -8.74
C ARG A 64 -9.28 -13.65 -7.27
N GLY A 65 -10.26 -13.16 -6.52
CA GLY A 65 -10.43 -13.46 -5.10
C GLY A 65 -10.57 -12.21 -4.24
N ILE A 66 -10.43 -12.40 -2.94
CA ILE A 66 -10.31 -11.33 -1.96
C ILE A 66 -8.90 -10.75 -1.98
N ASP A 67 -8.77 -9.51 -1.53
CA ASP A 67 -7.51 -8.78 -1.49
C ASP A 67 -7.57 -7.72 -0.38
N LEU A 68 -6.65 -7.80 0.58
CA LEU A 68 -6.63 -6.92 1.74
C LEU A 68 -5.96 -5.59 1.40
N THR A 69 -6.56 -4.49 1.82
CA THR A 69 -5.99 -3.17 1.49
C THR A 69 -4.69 -2.90 2.25
N PRO A 70 -3.75 -2.12 1.67
CA PRO A 70 -2.44 -1.90 2.31
C PRO A 70 -2.52 -1.29 3.71
N ALA A 71 -3.47 -0.38 3.97
CA ALA A 71 -3.68 0.18 5.31
C ALA A 71 -4.10 -0.90 6.34
N ALA A 72 -4.95 -1.85 5.95
CA ALA A 72 -5.34 -2.97 6.80
C ALA A 72 -4.18 -3.97 7.00
N THR A 73 -3.37 -4.18 5.97
CA THR A 73 -2.12 -4.96 6.06
C THR A 73 -1.12 -4.33 7.04
N ILE A 74 -0.90 -3.02 6.96
CA ILE A 74 -0.07 -2.27 7.92
C ILE A 74 -0.63 -2.43 9.34
N TYR A 75 -1.95 -2.28 9.51
CA TYR A 75 -2.58 -2.46 10.81
C TYR A 75 -2.35 -3.87 11.38
N ALA A 76 -2.49 -4.91 10.56
CA ALA A 76 -2.27 -6.29 10.96
C ALA A 76 -0.82 -6.53 11.42
N LYS A 77 0.16 -5.98 10.68
CA LYS A 77 1.61 -6.18 10.89
C LYS A 77 2.23 -5.24 11.94
N SER A 78 1.52 -4.18 12.34
CA SER A 78 2.06 -3.17 13.28
C SER A 78 2.14 -3.66 14.73
N ASN A 79 3.15 -3.16 15.47
CA ASN A 79 3.28 -3.37 16.92
C ASN A 79 2.06 -2.83 17.68
N GLN A 80 1.65 -3.56 18.71
CA GLN A 80 0.51 -3.17 19.55
C GLN A 80 0.79 -1.83 20.24
N ASN A 81 -0.25 -0.98 20.28
CA ASN A 81 -0.25 0.34 20.90
C ASN A 81 0.75 1.33 20.30
N SER A 82 1.29 1.03 19.11
CA SER A 82 2.12 1.96 18.34
C SER A 82 1.28 3.03 17.64
N GLY A 83 1.90 4.16 17.30
CA GLY A 83 1.24 5.19 16.50
C GLY A 83 0.84 4.69 15.11
N VAL A 84 1.63 3.78 14.51
CA VAL A 84 1.31 3.20 13.19
C VAL A 84 0.11 2.27 13.27
N GLU A 85 -0.06 1.50 14.35
CA GLU A 85 -1.30 0.74 14.58
C GLU A 85 -2.52 1.67 14.65
N ALA A 86 -2.42 2.80 15.36
CA ALA A 86 -3.53 3.75 15.47
C ALA A 86 -3.84 4.47 14.14
N LEU A 87 -2.82 4.86 13.39
CA LEU A 87 -2.98 5.60 12.13
C LEU A 87 -3.43 4.70 10.98
N SER A 88 -2.99 3.44 10.95
CA SER A 88 -3.42 2.47 9.93
C SER A 88 -4.89 2.09 10.06
N ILE A 89 -5.40 1.89 11.29
CA ILE A 89 -6.83 1.63 11.48
C ILE A 89 -7.67 2.88 11.17
N PHE A 90 -7.17 4.06 11.53
CA PHE A 90 -7.79 5.34 11.18
C PHE A 90 -7.91 5.47 9.67
N GLU A 91 -6.81 5.29 8.94
CA GLU A 91 -6.80 5.38 7.48
C GLU A 91 -7.75 4.36 6.84
N SER A 92 -7.79 3.15 7.38
CA SER A 92 -8.68 2.10 6.89
C SER A 92 -10.16 2.50 6.96
N PHE A 93 -10.56 3.29 7.97
CA PHE A 93 -11.97 3.71 8.16
C PHE A 93 -12.33 5.03 7.48
N ILE A 94 -11.39 5.96 7.26
CA ILE A 94 -11.70 7.22 6.54
C ILE A 94 -11.96 7.02 5.04
N LYS A 95 -11.85 5.79 4.51
CA LYS A 95 -12.37 5.45 3.18
C LYS A 95 -13.89 5.58 3.08
N ASP A 96 -14.58 5.62 4.22
CA ASP A 96 -15.97 6.01 4.32
C ASP A 96 -16.10 7.56 4.30
N PRO A 97 -16.80 8.16 3.31
CA PRO A 97 -16.94 9.61 3.20
C PRO A 97 -17.65 10.28 4.38
N LEU A 98 -18.48 9.57 5.14
CA LEU A 98 -19.10 10.09 6.36
C LEU A 98 -18.07 10.22 7.48
N ILE A 99 -17.30 9.14 7.72
CA ILE A 99 -16.23 9.10 8.71
C ILE A 99 -15.15 10.14 8.38
N PHE A 100 -14.72 10.21 7.13
CA PHE A 100 -13.75 11.20 6.65
C PHE A 100 -14.20 12.62 6.98
N ARG A 101 -15.41 13.02 6.55
CA ARG A 101 -15.92 14.39 6.79
C ARG A 101 -16.01 14.70 8.27
N TYR A 102 -16.49 13.76 9.08
CA TYR A 102 -16.59 13.95 10.53
C TYR A 102 -15.22 14.17 11.17
N TYR A 103 -14.24 13.31 10.87
CA TYR A 103 -12.91 13.41 11.46
C TYR A 103 -12.09 14.59 10.91
N HIS A 104 -12.30 14.96 9.64
CA HIS A 104 -11.73 16.17 9.07
C HIS A 104 -12.22 17.42 9.80
N GLU A 105 -13.51 17.50 10.14
CA GLU A 105 -14.07 18.59 10.96
C GLU A 105 -13.56 18.56 12.41
N GLN A 106 -13.53 17.37 13.04
CA GLN A 106 -13.02 17.21 14.40
C GLN A 106 -11.56 17.67 14.53
N MET A 107 -10.74 17.39 13.52
CA MET A 107 -9.31 17.68 13.53
C MET A 107 -8.99 19.19 13.64
N ARG A 108 -9.90 20.07 13.21
CA ARG A 108 -9.68 21.54 13.22
C ARG A 108 -9.38 22.11 14.61
N THR A 109 -10.05 21.59 15.63
CA THR A 109 -9.88 22.05 17.03
C THR A 109 -9.62 20.91 18.02
N ASN A 110 -9.69 19.66 17.55
CA ASN A 110 -9.55 18.42 18.34
C ASN A 110 -10.25 18.47 19.73
N PRO A 111 -11.55 18.83 19.79
CA PRO A 111 -12.27 18.92 21.04
C PRO A 111 -12.60 17.53 21.57
N PHE A 112 -12.83 17.41 22.88
CA PHE A 112 -13.52 16.25 23.43
C PHE A 112 -14.96 16.21 22.89
N ARG A 113 -15.36 15.07 22.32
CA ARG A 113 -16.70 14.79 21.82
C ARG A 113 -17.34 13.66 22.61
N ASP A 114 -18.59 13.81 23.00
CA ASP A 114 -19.35 12.73 23.59
C ASP A 114 -19.41 11.53 22.64
N LYS A 115 -19.10 10.35 23.15
CA LYS A 115 -19.08 9.10 22.36
C LYS A 115 -20.40 8.86 21.64
N GLN A 116 -21.53 9.25 22.23
CA GLN A 116 -22.84 9.12 21.61
C GLN A 116 -22.97 9.98 20.35
N LEU A 117 -22.37 11.17 20.33
CA LEU A 117 -22.31 12.03 19.14
C LEU A 117 -21.40 11.41 18.06
N VAL A 118 -20.28 10.81 18.44
CA VAL A 118 -19.38 10.12 17.49
C VAL A 118 -20.12 8.98 16.78
N LEU A 119 -20.96 8.25 17.51
CA LEU A 119 -21.76 7.14 16.99
C LEU A 119 -22.83 7.55 15.96
N GLU A 120 -23.11 8.85 15.79
CA GLU A 120 -23.97 9.35 14.71
C GLU A 120 -23.27 9.35 13.34
N TYR A 121 -21.93 9.32 13.33
CA TYR A 121 -21.11 9.42 12.12
C TYR A 121 -20.21 8.21 11.88
N VAL A 122 -19.90 7.46 12.94
CA VAL A 122 -19.01 6.30 12.93
C VAL A 122 -19.77 5.14 13.53
N ASP A 123 -19.91 4.03 12.80
CA ASP A 123 -20.61 2.86 13.33
C ASP A 123 -19.90 2.28 14.57
N ARG A 124 -20.69 1.53 15.35
CA ARG A 124 -20.27 1.04 16.67
C ARG A 124 -19.04 0.14 16.56
N GLU A 125 -19.01 -0.74 15.57
CA GLU A 125 -17.96 -1.72 15.32
C GLU A 125 -16.64 -1.02 14.96
N SER A 126 -16.69 -0.07 14.03
CA SER A 126 -15.54 0.75 13.62
C SER A 126 -14.99 1.58 14.79
N LEU A 127 -15.86 2.26 15.54
CA LEU A 127 -15.45 3.03 16.71
C LEU A 127 -14.85 2.13 17.81
N GLN A 128 -15.43 0.95 18.05
CA GLN A 128 -14.90 -0.01 19.02
C GLN A 128 -13.50 -0.50 18.62
N LEU A 129 -13.22 -0.72 17.34
CA LEU A 129 -11.90 -1.13 16.87
C LEU A 129 -10.87 0.00 17.05
N MET A 130 -11.23 1.23 16.69
CA MET A 130 -10.36 2.39 16.89
C MET A 130 -10.07 2.67 18.37
N LEU A 131 -11.07 2.54 19.26
CA LEU A 131 -10.92 2.71 20.71
C LEU A 131 -10.00 1.67 21.37
N GLN A 132 -9.70 0.55 20.70
CA GLN A 132 -8.74 -0.45 21.19
C GLN A 132 -7.28 -0.12 20.80
N THR A 133 -7.05 1.03 20.14
CA THR A 133 -5.74 1.56 19.80
C THR A 133 -5.42 2.82 20.61
N THR A 134 -4.25 3.40 20.39
CA THR A 134 -3.85 4.68 20.99
C THR A 134 -4.42 5.90 20.25
N LEU A 135 -5.36 5.72 19.30
CA LEU A 135 -5.91 6.79 18.46
C LEU A 135 -6.60 7.90 19.27
N PHE A 136 -7.26 7.54 20.38
CA PHE A 136 -8.07 8.46 21.17
C PHE A 136 -7.60 8.54 22.64
N GLU A 137 -7.72 9.74 23.22
CA GLU A 137 -7.80 9.91 24.67
C GLU A 137 -9.29 9.89 25.07
N VAL A 138 -9.63 9.16 26.14
CA VAL A 138 -11.00 9.02 26.61
C VAL A 138 -11.12 9.48 28.07
N VAL A 139 -12.07 10.37 28.34
CA VAL A 139 -12.38 10.90 29.68
C VAL A 139 -13.90 11.00 29.83
N GLU A 140 -14.48 10.36 30.83
CA GLU A 140 -15.92 10.45 31.16
C GLU A 140 -16.85 10.28 29.93
N GLU A 141 -16.67 9.19 29.16
CA GLU A 141 -17.38 8.88 27.90
C GLU A 141 -17.21 9.92 26.77
N LYS A 142 -16.28 10.86 26.91
CA LYS A 142 -15.86 11.77 25.84
C LYS A 142 -14.52 11.32 25.27
N LEU A 143 -14.33 11.53 23.98
CA LEU A 143 -13.10 11.18 23.28
C LEU A 143 -12.62 12.29 22.36
N ARG A 144 -11.30 12.36 22.17
CA ARG A 144 -10.64 13.22 21.17
C ARG A 144 -9.43 12.49 20.61
N PHE A 145 -8.92 12.91 19.47
CA PHE A 145 -7.67 12.33 18.96
C PHE A 145 -6.53 12.56 19.95
N HIS A 146 -5.71 11.54 20.13
CA HIS A 146 -4.56 11.63 21.02
C HIS A 146 -3.58 12.69 20.50
N PRO A 147 -3.17 13.70 21.31
CA PRO A 147 -2.36 14.84 20.85
C PRO A 147 -1.08 14.46 20.09
N ARG A 148 -0.41 13.38 20.50
CA ARG A 148 0.80 12.85 19.82
C ARG A 148 0.57 12.38 18.39
N LEU A 149 -0.67 12.06 17.99
CA LEU A 149 -1.00 11.56 16.65
C LEU A 149 -1.57 12.63 15.72
N LEU A 150 -1.82 13.84 16.22
CA LEU A 150 -2.45 14.93 15.47
C LEU A 150 -1.74 15.26 14.16
N LYS A 151 -0.40 15.26 14.16
CA LYS A 151 0.36 15.51 12.94
C LYS A 151 0.09 14.44 11.87
N GLY A 152 0.22 13.16 12.23
CA GLY A 152 -0.05 12.05 11.31
C GLY A 152 -1.50 12.02 10.82
N ILE A 153 -2.47 12.27 11.72
CA ILE A 153 -3.89 12.36 11.35
C ILE A 153 -4.13 13.49 10.35
N SER A 154 -3.59 14.68 10.64
CA SER A 154 -3.71 15.85 9.76
C SER A 154 -3.12 15.60 8.38
N ASP A 155 -1.93 14.98 8.33
CA ASP A 155 -1.23 14.72 7.09
C ASP A 155 -1.99 13.70 6.24
N ILE A 156 -2.46 12.60 6.84
CA ILE A 156 -3.32 11.60 6.16
C ILE A 156 -4.61 12.23 5.63
N LEU A 157 -5.30 13.04 6.44
CA LEU A 157 -6.53 13.72 6.01
C LEU A 157 -6.28 14.71 4.86
N GLN A 158 -5.13 15.40 4.87
CA GLN A 158 -4.74 16.29 3.78
C GLN A 158 -4.52 15.51 2.48
N GLU A 159 -3.86 14.35 2.54
CA GLU A 159 -3.65 13.49 1.36
C GLU A 159 -4.98 12.94 0.81
N TYR A 160 -5.93 12.59 1.67
CA TYR A 160 -7.28 12.15 1.25
C TYR A 160 -8.19 13.30 0.77
N SER A 161 -7.78 14.56 0.97
CA SER A 161 -8.49 15.74 0.45
C SER A 161 -8.08 16.11 -0.98
N ASP A 162 -7.08 15.43 -1.53
CA ASP A 162 -6.63 15.63 -2.91
C ASP A 162 -7.63 15.10 -3.93
N GLU A 163 -7.48 15.51 -5.19
CA GLU A 163 -8.36 15.11 -6.30
C GLU A 163 -8.44 13.58 -6.50
N LYS A 164 -7.34 12.87 -6.22
CA LYS A 164 -7.25 11.41 -6.30
C LYS A 164 -6.98 10.86 -4.90
N VAL A 165 -7.89 10.01 -4.42
CA VAL A 165 -7.71 9.28 -3.16
C VAL A 165 -6.51 8.33 -3.30
N PRO A 166 -5.54 8.37 -2.39
CA PRO A 166 -4.37 7.49 -2.47
C PRO A 166 -4.76 6.03 -2.23
N LEU A 167 -3.97 5.10 -2.78
CA LEU A 167 -4.11 3.67 -2.48
C LEU A 167 -3.82 3.40 -1.00
N VAL A 168 -2.75 4.04 -0.51
CA VAL A 168 -2.34 4.17 0.88
C VAL A 168 -1.61 5.49 1.03
N SER A 169 -1.81 6.18 2.14
CA SER A 169 -1.19 7.50 2.35
C SER A 169 0.34 7.39 2.36
N ILE A 170 0.98 8.41 1.80
CA ILE A 170 2.42 8.65 1.86
C ILE A 170 2.86 8.74 3.32
N THR A 171 2.08 9.43 4.16
CA THR A 171 2.34 9.54 5.60
C THR A 171 2.38 8.18 6.29
N LEU A 172 1.35 7.34 6.12
CA LEU A 172 1.30 6.03 6.77
C LEU A 172 2.41 5.12 6.21
N THR A 173 2.63 5.16 4.91
CA THR A 173 3.69 4.40 4.23
C THR A 173 5.08 4.79 4.76
N ALA A 174 5.34 6.09 4.93
CA ALA A 174 6.60 6.59 5.49
C ALA A 174 6.76 6.20 6.97
N LEU A 175 5.70 6.27 7.77
CA LEU A 175 5.76 5.85 9.18
C LEU A 175 5.97 4.34 9.34
N TYR A 176 5.29 3.53 8.51
CA TYR A 176 5.50 2.09 8.52
C TYR A 176 6.93 1.74 8.08
N THR A 177 7.42 2.42 7.04
CA THR A 177 8.81 2.29 6.58
C THR A 177 9.79 2.66 7.68
N SER A 178 9.59 3.78 8.37
CA SER A 178 10.49 4.25 9.41
C SER A 178 10.60 3.27 10.57
N ILE A 179 9.52 2.57 10.93
CA ILE A 179 9.57 1.52 11.96
C ILE A 179 10.43 0.33 11.52
N ILE A 180 10.29 -0.10 10.26
CA ILE A 180 11.03 -1.26 9.77
C ILE A 180 12.53 -0.96 9.67
N VAL A 181 12.90 0.25 9.25
CA VAL A 181 14.30 0.66 9.12
C VAL A 181 14.84 1.43 10.32
N ALA A 182 14.08 1.49 11.43
CA ALA A 182 14.52 2.06 12.71
C ALA A 182 15.52 1.11 13.38
N HIS A 183 16.63 0.83 12.70
CA HIS A 183 17.74 0.14 13.32
C HIS A 183 18.50 1.13 14.18
N GLU A 184 18.62 0.82 15.47
CA GLU A 184 19.50 1.50 16.42
C GLU A 184 20.99 1.27 16.10
N ASP A 185 21.28 0.31 15.21
CA ASP A 185 22.64 -0.03 14.84
C ASP A 185 23.23 1.00 13.85
N MET A 186 24.09 1.86 14.36
CA MET A 186 24.85 2.86 13.58
C MET A 186 25.81 2.22 12.56
N ARG A 187 25.90 0.89 12.46
CA ARG A 187 26.79 0.17 11.55
C ARG A 187 26.18 -0.13 10.18
N ILE A 188 24.89 0.09 9.97
CA ILE A 188 24.28 -0.13 8.65
C ILE A 188 24.74 0.99 7.71
N ASP A 189 25.52 0.60 6.70
CA ASP A 189 25.99 1.51 5.65
C ASP A 189 24.88 1.76 4.62
N TYR A 190 24.82 3.00 4.12
CA TYR A 190 23.82 3.45 3.15
C TYR A 190 24.52 3.97 1.89
N LYS A 191 24.05 3.50 0.73
CA LYS A 191 24.48 4.02 -0.58
C LYS A 191 23.56 5.12 -1.07
N ASN A 192 23.99 5.82 -2.11
CA ASN A 192 23.24 6.86 -2.82
C ASN A 192 22.88 8.07 -1.94
N THR A 193 23.60 8.31 -0.85
CA THR A 193 23.34 9.42 0.08
C THR A 193 23.53 10.80 -0.54
N SER A 194 24.31 10.88 -1.63
CA SER A 194 24.51 12.08 -2.45
C SER A 194 23.46 12.24 -3.57
N TYR A 195 22.64 11.23 -3.83
CA TYR A 195 21.64 11.28 -4.90
C TYR A 195 20.44 12.11 -4.47
N SER A 196 19.67 12.57 -5.44
CA SER A 196 18.42 13.30 -5.23
C SER A 196 17.22 12.37 -5.37
N MET A 197 16.33 12.43 -4.39
CA MET A 197 15.02 11.80 -4.45
C MET A 197 14.14 12.51 -5.49
N ILE A 198 13.29 11.75 -6.18
CA ILE A 198 12.19 12.27 -7.00
C ILE A 198 11.38 13.29 -6.19
N ASP A 199 10.83 14.30 -6.86
CA ASP A 199 10.14 15.39 -6.21
C ASP A 199 8.64 15.09 -5.98
N TYR A 200 8.34 14.55 -4.81
CA TYR A 200 6.98 14.28 -4.35
C TYR A 200 6.27 15.55 -3.89
N LYS A 201 4.95 15.62 -4.09
CA LYS A 201 4.10 16.65 -3.45
C LYS A 201 4.30 16.70 -1.94
N TYR A 202 4.43 15.54 -1.28
CA TYR A 202 4.56 15.40 0.16
C TYR A 202 6.00 15.07 0.62
N LYS A 203 7.02 15.43 -0.17
CA LYS A 203 8.43 15.14 0.11
C LYS A 203 8.90 15.61 1.49
N ASN A 204 8.40 16.75 1.94
CA ASN A 204 8.74 17.30 3.26
C ASN A 204 8.22 16.43 4.41
N ILE A 205 7.07 15.79 4.24
CA ILE A 205 6.51 14.84 5.21
C ILE A 205 7.40 13.60 5.28
N ILE A 206 7.78 13.05 4.12
CA ILE A 206 8.68 11.90 4.02
C ILE A 206 10.01 12.20 4.73
N HIS A 207 10.64 13.34 4.45
CA HIS A 207 11.91 13.73 5.11
C HIS A 207 11.75 14.03 6.62
N GLY A 208 10.59 14.54 7.04
CA GLY A 208 10.30 14.75 8.46
C GLY A 208 10.21 13.42 9.23
N ILE A 209 9.66 12.38 8.61
CA ILE A 209 9.49 11.05 9.21
C ILE A 209 10.76 10.21 9.07
N ILE A 210 11.41 10.27 7.91
CA ILE A 210 12.64 9.55 7.57
C ILE A 210 13.69 10.58 7.10
N PRO A 211 14.46 11.17 8.03
CA PRO A 211 15.48 12.16 7.65
C PRO A 211 16.67 11.54 6.90
N ARG A 212 16.90 10.24 7.08
CA ARG A 212 18.05 9.52 6.53
C ARG A 212 17.92 9.37 5.02
N LYS A 213 18.96 9.80 4.28
CA LYS A 213 19.07 9.61 2.82
C LYS A 213 19.68 8.26 2.47
N GLY A 214 19.50 7.87 1.21
CA GLY A 214 20.04 6.65 0.64
C GLY A 214 19.18 5.42 0.91
N ILE A 215 19.75 4.27 0.58
CA ILE A 215 19.17 2.95 0.85
C ILE A 215 20.23 2.04 1.49
N PRO A 216 19.84 1.07 2.34
CA PRO A 216 20.77 0.12 2.93
C PRO A 216 21.58 -0.64 1.88
N HIS A 217 22.85 -0.90 2.17
CA HIS A 217 23.67 -1.80 1.37
C HIS A 217 23.18 -3.25 1.43
N ASP A 218 22.82 -3.70 2.63
CA ASP A 218 22.30 -5.04 2.86
C ASP A 218 20.81 -5.10 2.48
N ARG A 219 20.47 -6.09 1.63
CA ARG A 219 19.09 -6.30 1.19
C ARG A 219 18.22 -6.85 2.31
N ASP A 220 18.80 -7.58 3.27
CA ASP A 220 18.04 -8.18 4.37
C ASP A 220 17.36 -7.12 5.24
N GLU A 221 17.97 -5.94 5.37
CA GLU A 221 17.41 -4.77 6.08
C GLU A 221 16.13 -4.22 5.43
N THR A 222 15.86 -4.60 4.18
CA THR A 222 14.67 -4.16 3.42
C THR A 222 13.71 -5.30 3.10
N LYS A 223 13.92 -6.51 3.64
CA LYS A 223 13.13 -7.69 3.28
C LYS A 223 11.63 -7.52 3.58
N ALA A 224 11.29 -7.04 4.78
CA ALA A 224 9.89 -6.80 5.15
C ALA A 224 9.24 -5.70 4.28
N LEU A 225 10.02 -4.70 3.89
CA LEU A 225 9.59 -3.64 2.98
C LEU A 225 9.33 -4.16 1.57
N GLN A 226 10.19 -5.03 1.04
CA GLN A 226 10.00 -5.64 -0.27
C GLN A 226 8.74 -6.50 -0.33
N VAL A 227 8.43 -7.21 0.76
CA VAL A 227 7.17 -7.97 0.87
C VAL A 227 5.98 -7.01 0.78
N PHE A 228 5.97 -5.93 1.57
CA PHE A 228 4.89 -4.94 1.55
C PHE A 228 4.76 -4.20 0.21
N TYR A 229 5.88 -3.83 -0.42
CA TYR A 229 5.90 -3.21 -1.74
C TYR A 229 5.28 -4.13 -2.79
N LYS A 230 5.68 -5.41 -2.79
CA LYS A 230 5.11 -6.42 -3.69
C LYS A 230 3.61 -6.57 -3.46
N ASP A 231 3.20 -6.75 -2.22
CA ASP A 231 1.80 -6.87 -1.81
C ASP A 231 0.94 -5.70 -2.33
N THR A 232 1.43 -4.47 -2.14
CA THR A 232 0.75 -3.25 -2.60
C THR A 232 0.59 -3.21 -4.13
N LEU A 233 1.58 -3.68 -4.89
CA LEU A 233 1.46 -3.78 -6.35
C LEU A 233 0.52 -4.91 -6.79
N PHE A 234 0.47 -6.04 -6.06
CA PHE A 234 -0.55 -7.07 -6.31
C PHE A 234 -1.95 -6.49 -6.15
N HIS A 235 -2.18 -5.70 -5.10
CA HIS A 235 -3.44 -5.01 -4.86
C HIS A 235 -3.82 -4.02 -5.96
N GLU A 236 -2.87 -3.17 -6.37
CA GLU A 236 -3.11 -2.13 -7.37
C GLU A 236 -3.41 -2.71 -8.76
N PHE A 237 -2.69 -3.76 -9.17
CA PHE A 237 -2.78 -4.38 -10.50
C PHE A 237 -3.70 -5.60 -10.55
N ASP A 238 -4.60 -5.73 -9.57
CA ASP A 238 -5.58 -6.81 -9.43
C ASP A 238 -4.96 -8.22 -9.47
N HIS A 239 -3.70 -8.40 -9.07
CA HIS A 239 -2.94 -9.66 -9.21
C HIS A 239 -2.69 -10.09 -10.68
N SER A 240 -2.47 -9.15 -11.61
CA SER A 240 -1.96 -9.48 -12.95
C SER A 240 -1.01 -8.48 -13.57
N CYS A 241 -0.24 -8.96 -14.55
CA CYS A 241 0.43 -8.10 -15.49
C CYS A 241 -0.58 -7.24 -16.26
N PRO A 242 -0.48 -5.89 -16.23
CA PRO A 242 -1.41 -5.02 -16.93
C PRO A 242 -1.30 -5.14 -18.45
N ILE A 243 -0.19 -5.66 -18.97
CA ILE A 243 0.10 -5.74 -20.41
C ILE A 243 -0.50 -7.00 -21.04
N CYS A 244 -0.16 -8.18 -20.50
CA CYS A 244 -0.59 -9.48 -21.06
C CYS A 244 -1.67 -10.20 -20.25
N GLY A 245 -2.00 -9.73 -19.03
CA GLY A 245 -3.02 -10.35 -18.19
C GLY A 245 -2.58 -11.64 -17.47
N ILE A 246 -1.32 -12.08 -17.62
CA ILE A 246 -0.76 -13.18 -16.81
C ILE A 246 -1.03 -12.89 -15.33
N ASN A 247 -1.60 -13.87 -14.63
CA ASN A 247 -2.07 -13.71 -13.25
C ASN A 247 -1.56 -14.83 -12.32
N ILE A 248 -0.60 -15.63 -12.79
CA ILE A 248 0.02 -16.67 -11.98
C ILE A 248 0.98 -15.98 -10.99
N PRO A 249 0.75 -16.02 -9.66
CA PRO A 249 1.49 -15.18 -8.71
C PRO A 249 3.02 -15.36 -8.76
N HIS A 250 3.50 -16.57 -9.01
CA HIS A 250 4.93 -16.86 -9.11
C HIS A 250 5.58 -16.40 -10.44
N MET A 251 4.77 -16.02 -11.43
CA MET A 251 5.22 -15.42 -12.69
C MET A 251 5.20 -13.89 -12.65
N LEU A 252 4.71 -13.30 -11.57
CA LEU A 252 4.61 -11.85 -11.41
C LEU A 252 5.76 -11.29 -10.57
N ILE A 253 6.32 -10.18 -11.04
CA ILE A 253 7.40 -9.43 -10.43
C ILE A 253 6.89 -8.02 -10.13
N ALA A 254 7.21 -7.55 -8.93
CA ALA A 254 7.07 -6.15 -8.54
C ALA A 254 8.27 -5.39 -9.12
N SER A 255 8.13 -4.96 -10.38
CA SER A 255 9.20 -4.32 -11.14
C SER A 255 9.30 -2.85 -10.75
N HIS A 256 10.46 -2.43 -10.24
CA HIS A 256 10.73 -1.01 -10.00
C HIS A 256 10.83 -0.25 -11.33
N ILE A 257 10.36 1.00 -11.35
CA ILE A 257 10.48 1.89 -12.51
C ILE A 257 11.83 2.62 -12.48
N LYS A 258 12.11 3.36 -11.40
CA LYS A 258 13.47 3.76 -11.02
C LYS A 258 14.06 2.59 -10.23
N PRO A 259 15.09 1.90 -10.75
CA PRO A 259 15.61 0.68 -10.13
C PRO A 259 16.00 0.90 -8.67
N PHE A 260 15.78 -0.12 -7.83
CA PHE A 260 16.16 -0.07 -6.41
C PHE A 260 17.59 0.43 -6.20
N ARG A 261 18.53 -0.02 -7.05
CA ARG A 261 19.94 0.39 -6.97
C ARG A 261 20.19 1.89 -7.14
N ASP A 262 19.26 2.61 -7.74
CA ASP A 262 19.37 4.05 -8.05
C ASP A 262 18.50 4.91 -7.12
N CYS A 263 17.70 4.29 -6.24
CA CYS A 263 16.92 5.00 -5.23
C CYS A 263 17.84 5.80 -4.29
N ALA A 264 17.50 7.07 -4.12
CA ALA A 264 18.20 8.05 -3.29
C ALA A 264 17.63 8.14 -1.87
N HIS A 265 16.50 7.48 -1.62
CA HIS A 265 15.84 7.44 -0.34
C HIS A 265 14.99 6.17 -0.23
N ILE A 266 14.98 5.53 0.95
CA ILE A 266 14.27 4.26 1.15
C ILE A 266 12.78 4.31 0.81
N TYR A 267 12.14 5.46 1.02
CA TYR A 267 10.76 5.66 0.60
C TYR A 267 10.53 5.43 -0.90
N GLU A 268 11.46 5.83 -1.79
CA GLU A 268 11.31 5.55 -3.24
C GLU A 268 11.29 4.05 -3.53
N ALA A 269 11.98 3.24 -2.73
CA ALA A 269 12.08 1.80 -2.94
C ALA A 269 10.80 1.05 -2.56
N ILE A 270 9.93 1.67 -1.77
CA ILE A 270 8.70 1.06 -1.23
C ILE A 270 7.44 1.73 -1.73
N ASP A 271 7.59 2.83 -2.46
CA ASP A 271 6.48 3.56 -3.04
C ASP A 271 5.90 2.78 -4.21
N HIS A 272 4.62 2.47 -4.14
CA HIS A 272 3.91 1.73 -5.19
C HIS A 272 3.87 2.50 -6.51
N ASP A 273 3.99 3.83 -6.48
CA ASP A 273 4.13 4.65 -7.68
C ASP A 273 5.48 4.42 -8.38
N ASN A 274 6.52 3.94 -7.67
CA ASN A 274 7.77 3.49 -8.27
C ASN A 274 7.71 2.03 -8.76
N GLY A 275 6.54 1.55 -9.19
CA GLY A 275 6.36 0.14 -9.51
C GLY A 275 5.32 -0.17 -10.57
N LEU A 276 5.53 -1.30 -11.23
CA LEU A 276 4.57 -2.02 -12.07
C LEU A 276 4.56 -3.50 -11.67
N LEU A 277 3.39 -4.13 -11.65
CA LEU A 277 3.32 -5.59 -11.53
C LEU A 277 3.45 -6.22 -12.91
N LEU A 278 4.59 -6.80 -13.25
CA LEU A 278 4.86 -7.33 -14.59
C LEU A 278 5.02 -8.86 -14.57
N CYS A 279 4.73 -9.54 -15.68
CA CYS A 279 5.14 -10.93 -15.84
C CYS A 279 6.67 -10.98 -16.03
N ARG A 280 7.32 -12.12 -15.74
CA ARG A 280 8.80 -12.25 -15.84
C ARG A 280 9.39 -11.78 -17.18
N ASN A 281 8.70 -12.03 -18.29
CA ASN A 281 9.18 -11.59 -19.61
C ASN A 281 9.14 -10.07 -19.74
N HIS A 282 8.04 -9.45 -19.32
CA HIS A 282 7.87 -7.98 -19.39
C HIS A 282 8.75 -7.26 -18.38
N ASP A 283 8.90 -7.81 -17.18
CA ASP A 283 9.85 -7.33 -16.16
C ASP A 283 11.27 -7.28 -16.73
N TYR A 284 11.77 -8.40 -17.28
CA TYR A 284 13.11 -8.43 -17.85
C TYR A 284 13.27 -7.43 -18.99
N LEU A 285 12.31 -7.34 -19.93
CA LEU A 285 12.38 -6.39 -21.04
C LEU A 285 12.35 -4.94 -20.56
N PHE A 286 11.55 -4.63 -19.53
CA PHE A 286 11.42 -3.28 -18.98
C PHE A 286 12.67 -2.88 -18.19
N ASP A 287 13.18 -3.75 -17.31
CA ASP A 287 14.39 -3.52 -16.50
C ASP A 287 15.64 -3.36 -17.37
N GLN A 288 15.70 -4.09 -18.50
CA GLN A 288 16.77 -3.96 -19.49
C GLN A 288 16.54 -2.85 -20.52
N GLY A 289 15.51 -2.02 -20.37
CA GLY A 289 15.31 -0.84 -21.22
C GLY A 289 14.85 -1.12 -22.65
N TYR A 290 14.31 -2.31 -22.94
CA TYR A 290 13.75 -2.64 -24.26
C TYR A 290 12.40 -1.97 -24.54
N PHE A 291 11.65 -1.65 -23.50
CA PHE A 291 10.47 -0.80 -23.63
C PHE A 291 10.29 0.09 -22.41
N THR A 292 9.51 1.15 -22.57
CA THR A 292 9.11 2.10 -21.52
C THR A 292 7.72 2.65 -21.86
N PHE A 293 7.23 3.64 -21.11
CA PHE A 293 5.97 4.33 -21.41
C PHE A 293 6.17 5.84 -21.56
N ASP A 294 5.49 6.45 -22.54
CA ASP A 294 5.50 7.89 -22.79
C ASP A 294 4.71 8.68 -21.72
N GLU A 295 4.66 10.01 -21.84
CA GLU A 295 3.95 10.90 -20.90
C GLU A 295 2.44 10.63 -20.84
N ASN A 296 1.87 9.98 -21.87
CA ASN A 296 0.46 9.63 -21.97
C ASN A 296 0.18 8.16 -21.63
N GLY A 297 1.20 7.40 -21.23
CA GLY A 297 1.10 5.97 -20.90
C GLY A 297 1.14 5.01 -22.09
N TYR A 298 1.44 5.48 -23.31
CA TYR A 298 1.65 4.61 -24.47
C TYR A 298 3.01 3.95 -24.40
N ILE A 299 3.07 2.67 -24.78
CA ILE A 299 4.31 1.92 -24.80
C ILE A 299 5.26 2.45 -25.90
N ILE A 300 6.55 2.56 -25.56
CA ILE A 300 7.63 2.89 -26.48
C ILE A 300 8.62 1.72 -26.47
N PHE A 301 9.07 1.28 -27.65
CA PHE A 301 10.04 0.19 -27.80
C PHE A 301 11.40 0.72 -28.23
N SER A 302 12.46 0.03 -27.83
CA SER A 302 13.82 0.23 -28.35
C SER A 302 13.91 -0.23 -29.80
N GLU A 303 14.93 0.21 -30.54
CA GLU A 303 15.18 -0.22 -31.92
C GLU A 303 15.28 -1.75 -32.05
N GLU A 304 16.06 -2.39 -31.17
CA GLU A 304 16.27 -3.84 -31.20
C GLU A 304 14.94 -4.62 -31.08
N LEU A 305 14.01 -4.09 -30.28
CA LEU A 305 12.70 -4.71 -30.11
C LEU A 305 11.78 -4.37 -31.31
N LEU A 306 11.87 -3.16 -31.89
CA LEU A 306 11.15 -2.78 -33.10
C LEU A 306 11.54 -3.58 -34.35
N GLU A 307 12.78 -4.08 -34.42
CA GLU A 307 13.25 -4.99 -35.49
C GLU A 307 12.57 -6.37 -35.45
N LYS A 308 11.84 -6.71 -34.38
CA LYS A 308 11.10 -7.98 -34.29
C LYS A 308 9.72 -7.84 -34.94
N ASP A 309 9.48 -8.63 -35.98
CA ASP A 309 8.18 -8.66 -36.67
C ASP A 309 7.05 -9.31 -35.86
N ASN A 310 7.37 -10.00 -34.78
CA ASN A 310 6.46 -10.87 -34.04
C ASN A 310 6.16 -10.38 -32.60
N LEU A 311 6.30 -9.08 -32.33
CA LEU A 311 6.15 -8.47 -30.99
C LEU A 311 4.93 -8.95 -30.20
N ASP A 312 3.74 -8.90 -30.81
CA ASP A 312 2.51 -9.31 -30.12
C ASP A 312 2.49 -10.83 -29.90
N SER A 313 2.77 -11.63 -30.93
CA SER A 313 2.69 -13.09 -30.85
C SER A 313 3.76 -13.74 -29.96
N ALA A 314 4.97 -13.17 -29.88
CA ALA A 314 6.09 -13.76 -29.14
C ALA A 314 6.30 -13.13 -27.76
N TYR A 315 5.99 -11.84 -27.61
CA TYR A 315 6.24 -11.08 -26.39
C TYR A 315 4.97 -10.51 -25.76
N SER A 316 3.81 -10.64 -26.40
CA SER A 316 2.55 -10.02 -25.95
C SER A 316 2.68 -8.51 -25.76
N LEU A 317 3.39 -7.85 -26.68
CA LEU A 317 3.62 -6.41 -26.70
C LEU A 317 2.98 -5.80 -27.95
N ARG A 318 1.88 -5.06 -27.77
CA ARG A 318 1.17 -4.40 -28.88
C ARG A 318 1.70 -2.98 -29.08
N LYS A 319 1.91 -2.58 -30.34
CA LYS A 319 2.52 -1.28 -30.68
C LYS A 319 1.76 -0.06 -30.15
N ASN A 320 0.45 -0.18 -29.97
CA ASN A 320 -0.44 0.88 -29.49
C ASN A 320 -0.98 0.59 -28.08
N TYR A 321 -0.34 -0.29 -27.32
CA TYR A 321 -0.74 -0.55 -25.95
C TYR A 321 -0.59 0.73 -25.12
N ARG A 322 -1.62 1.03 -24.32
CA ARG A 322 -1.62 2.13 -23.37
C ARG A 322 -1.93 1.57 -21.98
N LEU A 323 -1.13 1.94 -20.99
CA LEU A 323 -1.48 1.68 -19.59
C LEU A 323 -2.82 2.35 -19.25
N ALA A 324 -3.62 1.68 -18.41
CA ALA A 324 -4.89 2.23 -17.96
C ALA A 324 -4.67 3.52 -17.15
N GLU A 325 -5.61 4.47 -17.27
CA GLU A 325 -5.51 5.79 -16.65
C GLU A 325 -5.34 5.75 -15.12
N CYS A 326 -5.93 4.76 -14.46
CA CYS A 326 -5.78 4.54 -13.03
C CYS A 326 -4.33 4.28 -12.61
N TYR A 327 -3.48 3.78 -13.51
CA TYR A 327 -2.06 3.54 -13.25
C TYR A 327 -1.17 4.75 -13.60
N LEU A 328 -1.70 5.80 -14.21
CA LEU A 328 -0.92 6.98 -14.61
C LEU A 328 -0.98 8.06 -13.51
N SER A 329 -0.55 7.71 -12.30
CA SER A 329 -0.42 8.68 -11.21
C SER A 329 0.68 9.69 -11.51
N GLU A 330 0.59 10.90 -10.94
CA GLU A 330 1.59 11.94 -11.16
C GLU A 330 3.00 11.47 -10.73
N ASN A 331 3.11 10.80 -9.58
CA ASN A 331 4.40 10.30 -9.09
C ASN A 331 4.92 9.14 -9.97
N ARG A 332 4.05 8.21 -10.40
CA ARG A 332 4.47 7.13 -11.30
C ARG A 332 5.03 7.66 -12.61
N MET A 333 4.44 8.74 -13.13
CA MET A 333 4.95 9.39 -14.33
C MET A 333 6.30 10.09 -14.13
N LYS A 334 6.60 10.59 -12.92
CA LYS A 334 7.95 11.10 -12.56
C LYS A 334 8.98 9.97 -12.57
N PHE A 335 8.63 8.79 -12.05
CA PHE A 335 9.50 7.62 -12.15
C PHE A 335 9.64 7.15 -13.60
N MET A 336 8.56 7.15 -14.38
CA MET A 336 8.63 6.76 -15.78
C MET A 336 9.53 7.70 -16.58
N ALA A 337 9.54 9.01 -16.26
CA ALA A 337 10.49 9.95 -16.84
C ALA A 337 11.95 9.57 -16.52
N TYR A 338 12.24 9.17 -15.28
CA TYR A 338 13.57 8.63 -14.91
C TYR A 338 13.91 7.38 -15.75
N HIS A 339 12.99 6.42 -15.85
CA HIS A 339 13.20 5.20 -16.66
C HIS A 339 13.50 5.55 -18.13
N ARG A 340 12.71 6.45 -18.73
CA ARG A 340 12.93 6.94 -20.10
C ARG A 340 14.29 7.58 -20.29
N GLU A 341 14.83 8.26 -19.28
CA GLU A 341 16.09 9.01 -19.38
C GLU A 341 17.33 8.14 -19.14
N PHE A 342 17.28 7.26 -18.13
CA PHE A 342 18.48 6.56 -17.62
C PHE A 342 18.50 5.07 -17.91
N ILE A 343 17.36 4.43 -18.16
CA ILE A 343 17.24 2.97 -18.32
C ILE A 343 16.91 2.60 -19.75
N PHE A 344 15.92 3.28 -20.34
CA PHE A 344 15.47 2.99 -21.70
C PHE A 344 16.59 3.17 -22.72
N HIS A 345 16.78 2.17 -23.58
CA HIS A 345 17.75 2.21 -24.66
C HIS A 345 17.27 3.17 -25.76
N ARG A 346 17.57 4.47 -25.57
CA ARG A 346 17.43 5.49 -26.63
C ARG A 346 18.55 5.31 -27.65
N ASN A 347 18.19 5.47 -28.92
CA ASN A 347 19.16 5.54 -30.02
C ASN A 347 20.23 6.57 -29.70
N ARG A 348 21.51 6.17 -29.80
CA ARG A 348 22.64 7.10 -29.80
C ARG A 348 22.91 7.60 -31.20
#